data_AF-D2VLD3-F1
#
_entry.id   AF-D2VLD3-F1
#
_cell.length_a   1.000
_cell.length_b   1.000
_cell.length_c   1.000
_cell.angle_alpha   90.00
_cell.angle_beta   90.00
_cell.angle_gamma   90.00
#
_symmetry.space_group_name_H-M   'P 1'
#
loop_
_entity.id
_entity.type
_entity.pdbx_description
1 polymer ?
#
loop_
_entity_poly.entity_id
_entity_poly.type
_entity_poly.pdbx_seq_one_letter_code
_entity_poly.pdbx_strand_id
1 'polypeptide(L)'
;MLEDQLNFIDNTIADINNNEELLKLSEMENDKEMIEYIQKSLSDLINVLEKKEIESFLSGPHDSKDCYLEIHTGAGGEDASDWSQMLLNMYINCLRGSELSSFEVTLEDTSFKETGIRSALLFISGRYAYGYLKHEQGVHRLVRLSPFNADVSIQY
;
A
#
# COMPACT_ATOMS: atom_id res chain seq x y z
N MET A 1 10.38 12.61 -19.06
CA MET A 1 9.54 12.60 -17.84
C MET A 1 8.21 13.31 -18.06
N LEU A 2 8.15 14.63 -18.31
CA LEU A 2 6.89 15.31 -18.62
C LEU A 2 6.33 14.93 -20.00
N GLU A 3 7.21 14.79 -21.00
CA GLU A 3 6.85 14.37 -22.36
C GLU A 3 6.29 12.95 -22.38
N ASP A 4 6.83 12.05 -21.56
CA ASP A 4 6.30 10.69 -21.40
C ASP A 4 4.90 10.68 -20.77
N GLN A 5 4.64 11.59 -19.83
CA GLN A 5 3.31 11.75 -19.22
C GLN A 5 2.29 12.28 -20.23
N LEU A 6 2.67 13.26 -21.06
CA LEU A 6 1.82 13.77 -22.14
C LEU A 6 1.53 12.67 -23.16
N ASN A 7 2.55 11.96 -23.63
CA ASN A 7 2.39 10.84 -24.56
C ASN A 7 1.49 9.74 -23.98
N PHE A 8 1.60 9.44 -22.69
CA PHE A 8 0.73 8.46 -22.03
C PHE A 8 -0.74 8.91 -22.04
N ILE A 9 -1.00 10.18 -21.72
CA ILE A 9 -2.36 10.75 -21.73
C ILE A 9 -2.93 10.74 -23.15
N ASP A 10 -2.16 11.18 -24.15
CA ASP A 10 -2.58 11.22 -25.55
C ASP A 10 -2.92 9.82 -26.07
N ASN A 11 -2.09 8.82 -25.77
CA ASN A 11 -2.36 7.43 -26.13
C ASN A 11 -3.62 6.90 -25.44
N THR A 12 -3.80 7.19 -24.15
CA THR A 12 -4.99 6.77 -23.40
C THR A 12 -6.28 7.36 -24.00
N ILE A 13 -6.24 8.65 -24.38
CA ILE A 13 -7.37 9.32 -25.03
C ILE A 13 -7.65 8.68 -26.39
N ALA A 14 -6.61 8.40 -27.18
CA ALA A 14 -6.76 7.73 -28.47
C ALA A 14 -7.38 6.33 -28.31
N ASP A 15 -6.93 5.55 -27.33
CA ASP A 15 -7.47 4.21 -27.06
C ASP A 15 -8.95 4.26 -26.64
N ILE A 16 -9.34 5.23 -25.81
CA ILE A 16 -10.74 5.41 -25.42
C ILE A 16 -11.60 5.74 -26.64
N ASN A 17 -11.18 6.69 -27.47
CA ASN A 17 -11.92 7.08 -28.67
C ASN A 17 -12.05 5.91 -29.66
N ASN A 18 -10.98 5.14 -29.87
CA ASN A 18 -11.01 3.95 -30.72
C ASN A 18 -12.00 2.90 -30.20
N ASN A 19 -11.98 2.62 -28.89
CA ASN A 19 -12.95 1.68 -28.28
C ASN A 19 -14.39 2.20 -28.38
N GLU A 20 -14.63 3.51 -28.28
CA GLU A 20 -15.95 4.12 -28.46
C GLU A 20 -16.47 3.97 -29.90
N GLU A 21 -15.63 4.22 -30.89
CA GLU A 21 -15.97 4.03 -32.31
C GLU A 21 -16.24 2.56 -32.63
N LEU A 22 -15.40 1.65 -32.14
CA LEU A 22 -15.59 0.20 -32.30
C LEU A 22 -16.87 -0.28 -31.64
N LEU A 23 -17.23 0.25 -30.47
CA LEU A 23 -18.47 -0.10 -29.78
C LEU A 23 -19.68 0.28 -30.63
N LYS A 24 -19.71 1.50 -31.17
CA LYS A 24 -20.80 1.97 -32.05
C LYS A 24 -20.99 1.06 -33.27
N LEU A 25 -19.89 0.66 -33.92
CA LEU A 25 -19.94 -0.26 -35.06
C LEU A 25 -20.43 -1.65 -34.64
N SER A 26 -19.91 -2.18 -33.54
CA SER A 26 -20.27 -3.52 -33.03
C SER A 26 -21.73 -3.61 -32.62
N GLU A 27 -22.30 -2.54 -32.04
CA GLU A 27 -23.73 -2.46 -31.71
C GLU A 27 -24.62 -2.45 -32.97
N MET A 28 -24.18 -1.77 -34.04
CA MET A 28 -24.91 -1.75 -35.32
C MET A 28 -24.90 -3.12 -36.00
N GLU A 29 -23.79 -3.84 -35.92
CA GLU A 29 -23.61 -5.18 -36.52
C GLU A 29 -24.07 -6.32 -35.60
N ASN A 30 -24.42 -6.00 -34.34
CA ASN A 30 -24.79 -6.95 -33.30
C ASN A 30 -23.69 -8.00 -33.03
N ASP A 31 -22.43 -7.58 -33.16
CA ASP A 31 -21.24 -8.40 -32.98
C ASP A 31 -20.89 -8.50 -31.49
N LYS A 32 -21.33 -9.61 -30.87
CA LYS A 32 -21.11 -9.86 -29.45
C LYS A 32 -19.65 -10.18 -29.10
N GLU A 33 -18.91 -10.82 -30.01
CA GLU A 33 -17.51 -11.16 -29.76
C GLU A 33 -16.68 -9.88 -29.67
N MET A 34 -16.96 -8.92 -30.54
CA MET A 34 -16.30 -7.62 -30.52
C MET A 34 -16.65 -6.80 -29.27
N ILE A 35 -17.91 -6.86 -28.79
CA ILE A 35 -18.32 -6.20 -27.54
C ILE A 35 -17.55 -6.78 -26.33
N GLU A 36 -17.40 -8.10 -26.24
CA GLU A 36 -16.62 -8.74 -25.16
C GLU A 36 -15.14 -8.36 -25.22
N TYR A 37 -14.56 -8.26 -26.42
CA TYR A 37 -13.20 -7.78 -26.62
C TYR A 37 -13.02 -6.34 -26.11
N ILE A 38 -13.95 -5.44 -26.44
CA ILE A 38 -13.92 -4.04 -26.00
C ILE A 38 -14.03 -3.95 -24.47
N GLN A 39 -14.92 -4.74 -23.85
CA GLN A 39 -15.05 -4.77 -22.39
C GLN A 39 -13.74 -5.19 -21.71
N LYS A 40 -13.05 -6.20 -22.24
CA LYS A 40 -11.75 -6.62 -21.72
C LYS A 40 -10.68 -5.54 -21.90
N SER A 41 -10.60 -4.95 -23.09
CA SER A 41 -9.70 -3.84 -23.41
C SER A 41 -9.87 -2.66 -22.43
N LEU A 42 -11.11 -2.24 -22.18
CA LEU A 42 -11.41 -1.19 -21.21
C LEU A 42 -11.06 -1.57 -19.77
N SER A 43 -11.31 -2.82 -19.37
CA SER A 43 -10.91 -3.33 -18.05
C SER A 43 -9.39 -3.29 -17.87
N ASP A 44 -8.63 -3.71 -18.88
CA ASP A 44 -7.18 -3.65 -18.87
C ASP A 44 -6.67 -2.20 -18.81
N LEU A 45 -7.33 -1.27 -19.52
CA LEU A 45 -7.00 0.15 -19.49
C LEU A 45 -7.26 0.78 -18.11
N ILE A 46 -8.38 0.42 -17.45
CA ILE A 46 -8.68 0.86 -16.08
C ILE A 46 -7.56 0.43 -15.13
N ASN A 47 -7.12 -0.83 -15.20
CA ASN A 47 -6.02 -1.33 -14.37
C ASN A 47 -4.70 -0.56 -14.59
N VAL A 48 -4.45 -0.08 -15.80
CA VAL A 48 -3.27 0.74 -16.11
C VAL A 48 -3.43 2.15 -15.52
N LEU A 49 -4.61 2.74 -15.65
CA LEU A 49 -4.91 4.08 -15.13
C LEU A 49 -4.84 4.12 -13.60
N GLU A 50 -5.38 3.13 -12.90
CA GLU A 50 -5.31 3.03 -11.44
C GLU A 50 -3.86 3.00 -10.95
N LYS A 51 -2.98 2.24 -11.63
CA LYS A 51 -1.54 2.22 -11.31
C LYS A 51 -0.91 3.59 -11.54
N LYS A 52 -1.26 4.27 -12.64
CA LYS A 52 -0.73 5.59 -13.00
C LYS A 52 -1.21 6.70 -12.06
N GLU A 53 -2.44 6.60 -11.58
CA GLU A 53 -2.99 7.50 -10.57
C GLU A 53 -2.18 7.40 -9.27
N ILE A 54 -1.90 6.19 -8.80
CA ILE A 54 -1.05 5.96 -7.61
C ILE A 54 0.36 6.54 -7.84
N GLU A 55 0.97 6.33 -9.01
CA GLU A 55 2.28 6.94 -9.33
C GLU A 55 2.25 8.47 -9.29
N SER A 56 1.12 9.11 -9.59
CA SER A 56 1.00 10.57 -9.54
C SER A 56 1.04 11.11 -8.10
N PHE A 57 0.47 10.37 -7.14
CA PHE A 57 0.56 10.69 -5.72
C PHE A 57 1.97 10.47 -5.14
N LEU A 58 2.79 9.66 -5.81
CA LEU A 58 4.17 9.30 -5.43
C LEU A 58 5.22 10.14 -6.19
N SER A 59 4.91 11.42 -6.44
CA SER A 59 5.73 12.35 -7.22
C SER A 59 6.72 13.19 -6.40
N GLY A 60 6.82 12.94 -5.09
CA GLY A 60 7.78 13.60 -4.22
C GLY A 60 9.23 13.25 -4.56
N PRO A 61 10.20 14.13 -4.22
CA PRO A 61 11.61 13.96 -4.60
C PRO A 61 12.26 12.69 -4.03
N HIS A 62 11.73 12.17 -2.93
CA HIS A 62 12.21 10.97 -2.25
C HIS A 62 11.26 9.78 -2.36
N ASP A 63 10.10 9.94 -3.00
CA ASP A 63 9.07 8.90 -2.99
C ASP A 63 9.56 7.61 -3.64
N SER A 64 10.43 7.70 -4.65
CA SER A 64 11.03 6.55 -5.34
C SER A 64 12.13 5.82 -4.57
N LYS A 65 12.53 6.31 -3.39
CA LYS A 65 13.63 5.75 -2.60
C LYS A 65 13.19 4.60 -1.72
N ASP A 66 14.14 3.72 -1.42
CA ASP A 66 14.07 2.79 -0.31
C ASP A 66 13.98 3.56 1.02
N CYS A 67 13.50 2.92 2.08
CA CYS A 67 13.35 3.57 3.37
C CYS A 67 13.68 2.66 4.55
N TYR A 68 14.02 3.32 5.65
CA TYR A 68 14.03 2.69 6.96
C TYR A 68 12.72 3.00 7.69
N LEU A 69 12.11 1.97 8.26
CA LEU A 69 10.97 2.10 9.18
C LEU A 69 11.44 1.73 10.57
N GLU A 70 11.39 2.70 11.48
CA GLU A 70 11.79 2.52 12.86
C GLU A 70 10.55 2.60 13.76
N ILE A 71 10.37 1.59 14.61
CA ILE A 71 9.28 1.51 15.57
C ILE A 71 9.87 1.68 16.95
N HIS A 72 9.35 2.63 17.73
CA HIS A 72 9.74 2.87 19.12
C HIS A 72 8.55 2.71 20.05
N THR A 73 8.77 2.03 21.17
CA THR A 73 7.77 1.93 22.23
C THR A 73 7.63 3.26 22.95
N GLY A 74 6.43 3.82 22.90
CA GLY A 74 6.05 5.01 23.65
C GLY A 74 5.80 4.74 25.14
N ALA A 75 5.13 5.70 25.80
CA ALA A 75 4.68 5.53 27.17
C ALA A 75 3.53 4.50 27.26
N GLY A 76 3.53 3.66 28.29
CA GLY A 76 2.47 2.67 28.53
C GLY A 76 2.92 1.29 29.02
N GLY A 77 4.18 1.13 29.42
CA GLY A 77 4.66 -0.11 30.06
C GLY A 77 4.61 -1.32 29.14
N GLU A 78 4.14 -2.45 29.68
CA GLU A 78 4.03 -3.74 28.97
C GLU A 78 3.01 -3.72 27.82
N ASP A 79 1.90 -3.01 27.97
CA ASP A 79 0.91 -2.87 26.89
C ASP A 79 1.47 -2.12 25.68
N ALA A 80 2.28 -1.10 25.93
CA ALA A 80 2.90 -0.34 24.86
C ALA A 80 3.95 -1.17 24.10
N SER A 81 4.71 -2.02 24.80
CA SER A 81 5.70 -2.89 24.17
C SER A 81 5.07 -4.06 23.41
N ASP A 82 3.99 -4.64 23.93
CA ASP A 82 3.16 -5.60 23.18
C ASP A 82 2.54 -4.97 21.93
N TRP A 83 1.97 -3.76 22.05
CA TRP A 83 1.44 -3.02 20.91
C TRP A 83 2.51 -2.73 19.85
N SER A 84 3.72 -2.34 20.28
CA SER A 84 4.85 -2.11 19.36
C SER A 84 5.20 -3.38 18.58
N GLN A 85 5.15 -4.55 19.22
CA GLN A 85 5.37 -5.85 18.58
C GLN A 85 4.25 -6.21 17.60
N MET A 86 3.00 -5.89 17.93
CA MET A 86 1.86 -6.07 17.03
C MET A 86 1.99 -5.19 15.78
N LEU A 87 2.38 -3.93 15.94
CA LEU A 87 2.64 -3.01 14.83
C LEU A 87 3.78 -3.51 13.93
N LEU A 88 4.88 -3.99 14.52
CA LEU A 88 5.97 -4.59 13.76
C LEU A 88 5.46 -5.75 12.88
N ASN A 89 4.68 -6.65 13.47
CA ASN A 89 4.11 -7.79 12.74
C ASN A 89 3.12 -7.34 11.66
N MET A 90 2.32 -6.31 11.92
CA MET A 90 1.42 -5.70 10.94
C MET A 90 2.22 -5.20 9.73
N TYR A 91 3.24 -4.36 9.93
CA TYR A 91 4.04 -3.84 8.82
C TYR A 91 4.76 -4.95 8.05
N ILE A 92 5.37 -5.92 8.73
CA ILE A 92 6.03 -7.06 8.06
C ILE A 92 5.01 -7.84 7.20
N ASN A 93 3.81 -8.11 7.72
CA ASN A 93 2.78 -8.86 6.99
C ASN A 93 2.18 -8.05 5.83
N CYS A 94 1.91 -6.76 6.01
CA CYS A 94 1.40 -5.89 4.96
C CYS A 94 2.41 -5.73 3.82
N LEU A 95 3.69 -5.52 4.15
CA LEU A 95 4.75 -5.30 3.16
C LEU A 95 5.15 -6.58 2.42
N ARG A 96 5.08 -7.75 3.07
CA ARG A 96 5.34 -9.05 2.42
C ARG A 96 4.10 -9.64 1.73
N GLY A 97 2.90 -9.18 2.11
CA GLY A 97 1.60 -9.66 1.62
C GLY A 97 1.27 -9.18 0.20
N SER A 98 0.21 -9.73 -0.39
CA SER A 98 -0.15 -9.55 -1.80
C SER A 98 -0.40 -8.11 -2.25
N GLU A 99 -0.86 -7.23 -1.35
CA GLU A 99 -1.20 -5.83 -1.67
C GLU A 99 0.02 -4.96 -1.95
N LEU A 100 1.17 -5.28 -1.34
CA LEU A 100 2.44 -4.54 -1.47
C LEU A 100 3.61 -5.47 -1.80
N SER A 101 3.32 -6.65 -2.37
CA SER A 101 4.23 -7.81 -2.58
C SER A 101 5.51 -7.56 -3.40
N SER A 102 5.80 -6.31 -3.75
CA SER A 102 7.04 -5.89 -4.38
C SER A 102 8.14 -5.43 -3.41
N PHE A 103 7.89 -5.39 -2.10
CA PHE A 103 8.91 -4.93 -1.13
C PHE A 103 9.73 -6.08 -0.54
N GLU A 104 11.05 -5.91 -0.56
CA GLU A 104 11.98 -6.70 0.22
C GLU A 104 12.10 -6.06 1.61
N VAL A 105 11.81 -6.84 2.65
CA VAL A 105 11.78 -6.38 4.05
C VAL A 105 12.80 -7.13 4.88
N THR A 106 13.81 -6.40 5.34
CA THR A 106 14.90 -6.89 6.20
C THR A 106 14.77 -6.29 7.59
N LEU A 107 14.83 -7.14 8.62
CA LEU A 107 14.90 -6.70 10.01
C LEU A 107 16.37 -6.51 10.37
N GLU A 108 16.79 -5.24 10.51
CA GLU A 108 18.18 -4.85 10.74
C GLU A 108 18.55 -4.92 12.23
N ASP A 109 17.67 -4.40 13.09
CA ASP A 109 17.89 -4.38 14.54
C ASP A 109 16.57 -4.53 15.30
N THR A 110 16.62 -5.14 16.48
CA THR A 110 15.48 -5.28 17.39
C THR A 110 15.94 -5.34 18.84
N SER A 111 15.38 -4.47 19.67
CA SER A 111 15.51 -4.54 21.12
C SER A 111 14.23 -5.08 21.73
N PHE A 112 14.33 -6.14 22.51
CA PHE A 112 13.19 -6.75 23.22
C PHE A 112 13.03 -6.23 24.64
N LYS A 113 11.83 -6.46 25.22
CA LYS A 113 11.51 -6.31 26.65
C LYS A 113 10.93 -7.63 27.19
N GLU A 114 10.56 -7.65 28.47
CA GLU A 114 9.84 -8.80 29.06
C GLU A 114 8.57 -9.16 28.27
N THR A 115 7.87 -8.15 27.74
CA THR A 115 6.76 -8.31 26.80
C THR A 115 7.01 -7.46 25.55
N GLY A 116 6.93 -8.08 24.37
CA GLY A 116 7.09 -7.41 23.08
C GLY A 116 8.46 -6.76 22.86
N ILE A 117 8.48 -5.63 22.14
CA ILE A 117 9.71 -4.92 21.75
C ILE A 117 9.83 -3.57 22.47
N ARG A 118 11.06 -3.06 22.56
CA ARG A 118 11.38 -1.66 22.86
C ARG A 118 11.55 -0.84 21.59
N SER A 119 12.23 -1.43 20.61
CA SER A 119 12.46 -0.80 19.32
C SER A 119 12.72 -1.86 18.24
N ALA A 120 12.42 -1.53 17.00
CA ALA A 120 12.78 -2.33 15.83
C ALA A 120 13.11 -1.43 14.65
N LEU A 121 14.12 -1.82 13.86
CA LEU A 121 14.54 -1.15 12.64
C LEU A 121 14.36 -2.10 11.46
N LEU A 122 13.51 -1.71 10.51
CA LEU A 122 13.31 -2.40 9.25
C LEU A 122 13.99 -1.61 8.13
N PHE A 123 14.70 -2.31 7.25
CA PHE A 123 15.09 -1.81 5.94
C PHE A 123 14.11 -2.35 4.90
N ILE A 124 13.54 -1.45 4.10
CA ILE A 124 12.50 -1.75 3.12
C ILE A 124 12.99 -1.28 1.76
N SER A 125 13.25 -2.24 0.89
CA SER A 125 13.75 -2.04 -0.47
C SER A 125 12.64 -2.31 -1.48
N GLY A 126 12.44 -1.39 -2.42
CA GLY A 126 11.49 -1.55 -3.51
C GLY A 126 10.94 -0.23 -4.05
N ARG A 127 10.32 -0.33 -5.23
CA ARG A 127 9.82 0.85 -5.95
C ARG A 127 8.77 1.58 -5.12
N TYR A 128 9.05 2.85 -4.86
CA TYR A 128 8.21 3.75 -4.08
C TYR A 128 8.07 3.45 -2.57
N ALA A 129 8.96 2.65 -1.96
CA ALA A 129 8.85 2.24 -0.56
C ALA A 129 8.64 3.44 0.40
N TYR A 130 9.48 4.48 0.28
CA TYR A 130 9.31 5.70 1.07
C TYR A 130 7.98 6.41 0.79
N GLY A 131 7.59 6.53 -0.49
CA GLY A 131 6.37 7.23 -0.89
C GLY A 131 5.09 6.61 -0.29
N TYR A 132 5.05 5.28 -0.17
CA TYR A 132 3.95 4.58 0.50
C TYR A 132 3.96 4.79 2.01
N LEU A 133 5.13 4.74 2.66
CA LEU A 133 5.24 4.73 4.12
C LEU A 133 5.39 6.12 4.76
N LYS A 134 5.65 7.18 3.98
CA LYS A 134 5.85 8.54 4.53
C LYS A 134 4.65 9.05 5.34
N HIS A 135 3.44 8.61 5.01
CA HIS A 135 2.22 9.03 5.72
C HIS A 135 1.94 8.19 6.98
N GLU A 136 2.69 7.11 7.19
CA GLU A 136 2.61 6.28 8.39
C GLU A 136 3.44 6.85 9.56
N GLN A 137 4.19 7.92 9.31
CA GLN A 137 4.99 8.59 10.32
C GLN A 137 4.09 9.22 11.39
N GLY A 138 4.20 8.74 12.62
CA GLY A 138 3.49 9.34 13.74
C GLY A 138 3.33 8.41 14.93
N VAL A 139 2.50 8.84 15.88
CA VAL A 139 2.14 8.05 17.06
C VAL A 139 0.88 7.25 16.76
N HIS A 140 1.03 5.93 16.73
CA HIS A 140 -0.07 4.99 16.55
C HIS A 140 -0.65 4.58 17.90
N ARG A 141 -1.92 4.92 18.14
CA ARG A 141 -2.59 4.69 19.43
C ARG A 141 -3.48 3.45 19.38
N LEU A 142 -3.25 2.52 20.31
CA LEU A 142 -4.14 1.40 20.57
C LEU A 142 -5.01 1.69 21.81
N VAL A 143 -6.30 1.43 21.71
CA VAL A 143 -7.23 1.40 22.84
C VAL A 143 -7.84 0.01 22.91
N ARG A 144 -7.47 -0.77 23.93
CA ARG A 144 -7.98 -2.12 24.17
C ARG A 144 -8.03 -2.42 25.66
N LEU A 145 -8.68 -3.51 26.03
CA LEU A 145 -8.53 -4.11 27.35
C LEU A 145 -7.15 -4.78 27.42
N SER A 146 -6.34 -4.38 28.41
CA SER A 146 -5.01 -4.94 28.62
C SER A 146 -5.11 -6.37 29.15
N PRO A 147 -4.40 -7.33 28.54
CA PRO A 147 -4.26 -8.68 29.10
C PRO A 147 -3.29 -8.72 30.29
N PHE A 148 -2.52 -7.63 30.51
CA PHE A 148 -1.53 -7.51 31.59
C PHE A 148 -2.10 -6.87 32.86
N ASN A 149 -3.30 -6.28 32.77
CA ASN A 149 -4.02 -5.82 33.95
C ASN A 149 -4.60 -7.02 34.73
N ALA A 150 -4.05 -7.26 35.93
CA ALA A 150 -4.49 -8.33 36.83
C ALA A 150 -5.91 -8.16 37.40
N ASP A 151 -6.55 -6.99 37.22
CA ASP A 151 -7.89 -6.65 37.72
C ASP A 151 -8.99 -6.83 36.66
N VAL A 152 -9.05 -7.98 35.98
CA VAL A 152 -10.28 -8.41 35.31
C VAL A 152 -11.11 -9.26 36.27
N SER A 153 -11.50 -8.63 37.39
CA SER A 153 -12.62 -9.12 38.19
C SER A 153 -13.89 -8.81 37.41
N ILE A 154 -14.46 -9.81 36.72
CA ILE A 154 -15.82 -9.71 36.21
C ILE A 154 -16.73 -9.65 37.45
N GLN A 155 -17.10 -8.44 37.88
CA GLN A 155 -18.21 -8.27 38.79
C GLN A 155 -19.49 -8.52 37.99
N TYR A 156 -20.12 -9.66 38.26
CA TYR A 156 -21.50 -9.96 37.85
C TYR A 156 -22.49 -9.05 38.58
#